data_AF-A0AAN8IWB9-F1
#
_entry.id   AF-A0AAN8IWB9-F1
#
_cell.length_a   1.000
_cell.length_b   1.000
_cell.length_c   1.000
_cell.angle_alpha   90.00
_cell.angle_beta   90.00
_cell.angle_gamma   90.00
#
_symmetry.space_group_name_H-M   'P 1'
#
loop_
_entity.id
_entity.type
_entity.pdbx_description
1 polymer ?
#
loop_
_entity_poly.entity_id
_entity_poly.type
_entity_poly.pdbx_seq_one_letter_code
_entity_poly.pdbx_strand_id
1 'polypeptide(L)'
;MGKDYKPCKFFQNVYKMASSTWVSPEEYERREKYLRAGLREVNLMDPYTWSRPYQGAALMFGLSMLTGKLYDMWNKKPFYFALVPKAMAVATITLMGFGMGKLREYHYRTRDAVMQHYIELHPEDFDHFQDSEY
;
A
#
# COMPACT_ATOMS: atom_id res chain seq x y z
N MET A 1 -36.36 7.16 -23.66
CA MET A 1 -36.95 5.79 -23.73
C MET A 1 -38.27 5.79 -22.98
N GLY A 2 -39.33 5.19 -23.53
CA GLY A 2 -40.65 5.18 -22.91
C GLY A 2 -40.67 4.48 -21.54
N LYS A 3 -41.64 4.85 -20.69
CA LYS A 3 -41.77 4.35 -19.30
C LYS A 3 -41.98 2.83 -19.19
N ASP A 4 -42.29 2.15 -20.30
CA ASP A 4 -42.61 0.71 -20.35
C ASP A 4 -41.52 -0.16 -21.01
N TYR A 5 -40.32 0.39 -21.24
CA TYR A 5 -39.24 -0.38 -21.85
C TYR A 5 -38.68 -1.45 -20.89
N LYS A 6 -38.81 -2.73 -21.26
CA LYS A 6 -38.16 -3.86 -20.55
C LYS A 6 -36.87 -4.25 -21.28
N PRO A 7 -35.68 -4.00 -20.70
CA PRO A 7 -34.41 -4.41 -21.32
C PRO A 7 -34.33 -5.94 -21.44
N CYS A 8 -33.70 -6.43 -22.52
CA CYS A 8 -33.46 -7.85 -22.69
C CYS A 8 -32.44 -8.37 -21.64
N LYS A 9 -32.39 -9.69 -21.42
CA LYS A 9 -31.54 -10.33 -20.38
C LYS A 9 -30.07 -9.91 -20.44
N PHE A 10 -29.54 -9.65 -21.63
CA PHE A 10 -28.18 -9.16 -21.81
C PHE A 10 -27.98 -7.78 -21.15
N PHE A 11 -28.84 -6.80 -21.47
CA PHE A 11 -28.77 -5.47 -20.84
C PHE A 11 -29.05 -5.52 -19.34
N GLN A 12 -29.99 -6.35 -18.88
CA GLN A 12 -30.21 -6.54 -17.44
C GLN A 12 -28.95 -7.04 -16.72
N ASN A 13 -28.21 -7.98 -17.32
CA ASN A 13 -26.96 -8.46 -16.77
C ASN A 13 -25.87 -7.38 -16.79
N VAL A 14 -25.77 -6.58 -17.86
CA VAL A 14 -24.84 -5.44 -17.95
C VAL A 14 -25.15 -4.38 -16.89
N TYR A 15 -26.42 -3.98 -16.73
CA TYR A 15 -26.82 -3.04 -15.68
C TYR A 15 -26.53 -3.59 -14.29
N LYS A 16 -26.79 -4.88 -14.04
CA LYS A 16 -26.46 -5.54 -12.78
C LYS A 16 -24.95 -5.57 -12.50
N MET A 17 -24.14 -5.76 -13.54
CA MET A 17 -22.68 -5.76 -13.45
C MET A 17 -22.15 -4.35 -13.20
N ALA A 18 -22.64 -3.36 -13.95
CA ALA A 18 -22.31 -1.95 -13.76
C ALA A 18 -22.69 -1.44 -12.36
N SER A 19 -23.88 -1.81 -11.85
CA SER A 19 -24.31 -1.47 -10.50
C SER A 19 -23.46 -2.16 -9.42
N SER A 20 -22.87 -3.33 -9.71
CA SER A 20 -22.01 -4.05 -8.76
C SER A 20 -20.61 -3.46 -8.64
N THR A 21 -20.15 -2.75 -9.68
CA THR A 21 -18.86 -2.06 -9.71
C THR A 21 -18.96 -0.57 -9.38
N TRP A 22 -20.17 -0.03 -9.36
CA TRP A 22 -20.42 1.36 -9.02
C TRP A 22 -20.15 1.57 -7.53
N VAL A 23 -19.33 2.57 -7.25
CA VAL A 23 -18.93 2.97 -5.91
C VAL A 23 -19.52 4.36 -5.66
N SER A 24 -19.97 4.62 -4.44
CA SER A 24 -20.53 5.93 -4.11
C SER A 24 -19.45 7.03 -4.16
N PRO A 25 -19.79 8.28 -4.53
CA PRO A 25 -18.84 9.40 -4.51
C PRO A 25 -18.13 9.57 -3.15
N GLU A 26 -18.88 9.39 -2.06
CA GLU A 26 -18.34 9.44 -0.68
C GLU A 26 -17.24 8.38 -0.46
N GLU A 27 -17.41 7.18 -1.04
CA GLU A 27 -16.42 6.12 -0.93
C GLU A 27 -15.19 6.39 -1.81
N TYR A 28 -15.34 7.07 -2.96
CA TYR A 28 -14.21 7.55 -3.75
C TYR A 28 -13.38 8.58 -3.00
N GLU A 29 -14.01 9.62 -2.44
CA GLU A 29 -13.31 10.64 -1.63
C GLU A 29 -12.58 10.02 -0.43
N ARG A 30 -13.21 9.02 0.22
CA ARG A 30 -12.57 8.26 1.30
C ARG A 30 -11.31 7.53 0.79
N ARG A 31 -11.36 6.91 -0.38
CA ARG A 31 -10.21 6.19 -0.98
C ARG A 31 -9.09 7.15 -1.39
N GLU A 32 -9.45 8.28 -1.96
CA GLU A 32 -8.50 9.33 -2.36
C GLU A 32 -7.77 9.92 -1.15
N LYS A 33 -8.49 10.11 -0.04
CA LYS A 33 -7.90 10.51 1.23
C LYS A 33 -6.82 9.53 1.72
N TYR A 34 -6.94 8.23 1.42
CA TYR A 34 -5.94 7.24 1.82
C TYR A 34 -4.76 7.10 0.84
N LEU A 35 -4.78 7.79 -0.30
CA LEU A 35 -3.67 7.73 -1.26
C LEU A 35 -2.39 8.34 -0.69
N ARG A 36 -2.51 9.38 0.16
CA ARG A 36 -1.33 9.96 0.81
C ARG A 36 -0.87 9.10 1.98
N ALA A 37 0.44 8.93 2.09
CA ALA A 37 1.05 8.16 3.17
C ALA A 37 0.68 8.73 4.55
N GLY A 38 0.24 7.86 5.45
CA GLY A 38 -0.05 8.21 6.86
C GLY A 38 -1.49 8.65 7.15
N LEU A 39 -2.36 8.74 6.14
CA LEU A 39 -3.79 9.04 6.35
C LEU A 39 -4.65 7.79 6.56
N ARG A 40 -4.12 6.60 6.25
CA ARG A 40 -4.79 5.32 6.47
C ARG A 40 -4.65 4.88 7.92
N GLU A 41 -5.75 4.44 8.52
CA GLU A 41 -5.75 3.87 9.87
C GLU A 41 -4.87 2.61 9.91
N VAL A 42 -4.01 2.54 10.93
CA VAL A 42 -3.08 1.43 11.10
C VAL A 42 -3.82 0.24 11.70
N ASN A 43 -3.88 -0.85 10.94
CA ASN A 43 -4.39 -2.13 11.39
C ASN A 43 -3.21 -3.08 11.64
N LEU A 44 -3.12 -3.62 12.85
CA LEU A 44 -2.03 -4.53 13.21
C LEU A 44 -2.03 -5.83 12.36
N MET A 45 -3.19 -6.31 11.92
CA MET A 45 -3.30 -7.55 11.15
C MET A 45 -3.07 -7.36 9.65
N ASP A 46 -3.08 -6.13 9.15
CA ASP A 46 -2.82 -5.81 7.74
C ASP A 46 -1.50 -5.03 7.61
N PRO A 47 -0.40 -5.69 7.20
CA PRO A 47 0.91 -5.07 7.02
C PRO A 47 0.92 -3.91 6.02
N TYR A 48 -0.04 -3.87 5.08
CA TYR A 48 -0.11 -2.81 4.08
C TYR A 48 -0.58 -1.47 4.66
N THR A 49 -1.21 -1.50 5.84
CA THR A 49 -1.61 -0.27 6.56
C THR A 49 -0.48 0.37 7.36
N TRP A 50 0.60 -0.37 7.60
CA TRP A 50 1.69 0.13 8.42
C TRP A 50 2.48 1.22 7.70
N SER A 51 3.13 2.09 8.47
CA SER A 51 4.03 3.09 7.87
C SER A 51 5.18 2.38 7.15
N ARG A 52 5.70 3.01 6.09
CA ARG A 52 6.79 2.46 5.27
C ARG A 52 8.03 2.07 6.09
N PRO A 53 8.44 2.84 7.13
CA PRO A 53 9.51 2.42 8.04
C PRO A 53 9.24 1.08 8.73
N TYR A 54 8.04 0.87 9.26
CA TYR A 54 7.69 -0.39 9.93
C TYR A 54 7.53 -1.55 8.95
N GLN A 55 7.03 -1.30 7.73
CA GLN A 55 7.04 -2.30 6.66
C GLN A 55 8.47 -2.76 6.33
N GLY A 56 9.40 -1.81 6.16
CA GLY A 56 10.81 -2.10 5.91
C GLY A 56 11.46 -2.87 7.06
N ALA A 57 11.22 -2.45 8.30
CA ALA A 57 11.72 -3.12 9.49
C ALA A 57 11.18 -4.56 9.60
N ALA A 58 9.87 -4.75 9.43
CA ALA A 58 9.22 -6.05 9.53
C ALA A 58 9.72 -7.03 8.45
N LEU A 59 9.89 -6.56 7.22
CA LEU A 59 10.43 -7.35 6.11
C LEU A 59 11.87 -7.80 6.41
N MET A 60 12.73 -6.87 6.83
CA MET A 60 14.13 -7.18 7.14
C MET A 60 14.26 -8.09 8.36
N PHE A 61 13.42 -7.89 9.39
CA PHE A 61 13.34 -8.78 10.54
C PHE A 61 12.97 -10.21 10.11
N GLY A 62 11.87 -10.35 9.34
CA GLY A 62 11.41 -11.65 8.84
C GLY A 62 12.48 -12.34 7.99
N LEU A 63 13.12 -11.61 7.08
CA LEU A 63 14.20 -12.14 6.25
C LEU A 63 15.40 -12.58 7.11
N SER A 64 15.82 -11.78 8.07
CA SER A 64 16.96 -12.11 8.95
C SER A 64 16.71 -13.36 9.80
N MET A 65 15.49 -13.54 10.31
CA MET A 65 15.06 -14.73 11.04
C MET A 65 15.06 -15.98 10.15
N LEU A 66 14.53 -15.86 8.93
CA LEU A 66 14.51 -16.96 7.96
C LEU A 66 15.93 -17.35 7.54
N THR A 67 16.77 -16.38 7.18
CA THR A 67 18.17 -16.62 6.82
C THR A 67 18.95 -17.23 7.98
N GLY A 68 18.73 -16.74 9.21
CA GLY A 68 19.34 -17.31 10.42
C GLY A 68 18.95 -18.77 10.63
N LYS A 69 17.65 -19.10 10.47
CA LYS A 69 17.16 -20.49 10.56
C LYS A 69 17.76 -21.37 9.47
N LEU A 70 17.81 -20.90 8.23
CA LEU A 70 18.42 -21.62 7.12
C LEU A 70 19.91 -21.89 7.37
N TYR A 71 20.63 -20.89 7.88
CA TYR A 71 22.05 -21.02 8.25
C TYR A 71 22.26 -22.05 9.36
N ASP A 72 21.40 -22.07 10.38
CA ASP A 72 21.48 -23.05 11.46
C ASP A 72 21.20 -24.48 10.97
N MET A 73 20.19 -24.66 10.11
CA MET A 73 19.89 -25.95 9.48
C MET A 73 21.05 -26.44 8.62
N TRP A 74 21.67 -25.55 7.84
CA TRP A 74 22.83 -25.88 7.02
C TRP A 74 24.02 -26.34 7.87
N ASN A 75 24.29 -25.66 8.98
CA ASN A 75 25.41 -25.96 9.87
C ASN A 75 25.07 -27.03 10.93
N LYS A 76 23.86 -27.62 10.88
CA LYS A 76 23.36 -28.60 11.87
C LYS A 76 23.48 -28.09 13.32
N LYS A 77 23.32 -26.79 13.52
CA LYS A 77 23.38 -26.15 14.84
C LYS A 77 21.97 -26.01 15.42
N PRO A 78 21.78 -26.19 16.73
CA PRO A 78 20.50 -25.93 17.34
C PRO A 78 20.19 -24.43 17.33
N PHE A 79 18.90 -24.08 17.26
CA PHE A 79 18.44 -22.69 17.12
C PHE A 79 18.98 -21.73 18.19
N TYR A 80 19.11 -22.21 19.44
CA TYR A 80 19.60 -21.43 20.58
C TYR A 80 21.13 -21.20 20.57
N PHE A 81 21.87 -21.83 19.66
CA PHE A 81 23.32 -21.64 19.57
C PHE A 81 23.64 -20.18 19.24
N ALA A 82 24.45 -19.53 20.09
CA ALA A 82 24.86 -18.13 19.93
C ALA A 82 23.67 -17.14 19.86
N LEU A 83 22.69 -17.30 20.76
CA LEU A 83 21.47 -16.49 20.79
C LEU A 83 21.75 -14.97 20.87
N VAL A 84 22.64 -14.55 21.77
CA VAL A 84 22.95 -13.12 22.00
C VAL A 84 23.52 -12.44 20.75
N PRO A 85 24.59 -12.94 20.11
CA PRO A 85 25.12 -12.30 18.91
C PRO A 85 24.14 -12.39 17.72
N LYS A 86 23.32 -13.45 17.62
CA LYS A 86 22.27 -13.53 16.60
C LYS A 86 21.18 -12.49 16.80
N ALA A 87 20.71 -12.30 18.03
CA ALA A 87 19.73 -11.27 18.36
C ALA A 87 20.26 -9.86 18.05
N MET A 88 21.54 -9.60 18.36
CA MET A 88 22.21 -8.34 17.99
C MET A 88 22.26 -8.14 16.47
N ALA A 89 22.62 -9.18 15.70
CA ALA A 89 22.65 -9.11 14.24
C ALA A 89 21.25 -8.88 13.63
N VAL A 90 20.22 -9.55 14.16
CA VAL A 90 18.83 -9.33 13.73
C VAL A 90 18.39 -7.90 14.05
N ALA A 91 18.74 -7.37 15.22
CA ALA A 91 18.40 -6.00 15.60
C ALA A 91 19.04 -4.97 14.68
N THR A 92 20.33 -5.11 14.35
CA THR A 92 21.03 -4.17 13.45
C THR A 92 20.44 -4.20 12.03
N ILE A 93 20.16 -5.38 11.49
CA ILE A 93 19.53 -5.55 10.17
C ILE A 93 18.11 -4.94 10.16
N THR A 94 17.36 -5.13 11.24
CA THR A 94 16.00 -4.56 11.39
C THR A 94 16.04 -3.03 11.43
N LEU A 95 16.98 -2.45 12.19
CA LEU A 95 17.19 -1.00 12.25
C LEU A 95 17.59 -0.43 10.88
N MET A 96 18.43 -1.14 10.13
CA MET A 96 18.77 -0.77 8.76
C MET A 96 17.53 -0.75 7.85
N GLY A 97 16.66 -1.76 7.98
CA GLY A 97 15.36 -1.80 7.28
C GLY A 97 14.45 -0.63 7.62
N PHE A 98 14.40 -0.22 8.89
CA PHE A 98 13.66 0.96 9.32
C PHE A 98 14.21 2.24 8.67
N GLY A 99 15.54 2.41 8.64
CA GLY A 99 16.20 3.54 7.98
C GLY A 99 15.91 3.60 6.48
N MET A 100 16.00 2.47 5.77
CA MET A 100 15.62 2.39 4.36
C MET A 100 14.15 2.76 4.13
N GLY A 101 13.25 2.30 5.00
CA GLY A 101 11.83 2.66 4.94
C GLY A 101 11.58 4.16 5.16
N LYS A 102 12.35 4.82 6.04
CA LYS A 102 12.31 6.28 6.24
C LYS A 102 12.76 7.06 5.00
N LEU A 103 13.85 6.65 4.37
CA LEU A 103 14.34 7.28 3.14
C LEU A 103 13.33 7.14 2.00
N ARG A 104 12.73 5.95 1.87
CA ARG A 104 11.68 5.68 0.89
C ARG A 104 10.45 6.55 1.14
N GLU A 105 10.03 6.70 2.39
CA GLU A 105 8.92 7.57 2.76
C GLU A 105 9.20 9.03 2.41
N TYR A 106 10.40 9.53 2.71
CA TYR A 106 10.82 10.88 2.35
C TYR A 106 10.76 11.11 0.84
N HIS A 107 11.31 10.19 0.05
CA HIS A 107 11.31 10.30 -1.41
C HIS A 107 9.90 10.37 -2.00
N TYR A 108 8.97 9.55 -1.52
CA TYR A 108 7.58 9.59 -1.98
C TYR A 108 6.87 10.89 -1.60
N ARG A 109 7.09 11.40 -0.38
CA ARG A 109 6.50 12.68 0.04
C ARG A 109 6.97 13.83 -0.85
N THR A 110 8.27 13.88 -1.15
CA THR A 110 8.82 14.91 -2.05
C THR A 110 8.25 14.77 -3.46
N ARG A 111 8.19 13.55 -3.99
CA ARG A 111 7.58 13.29 -5.31
C ARG A 111 6.12 13.75 -5.36
N ASP A 112 5.33 13.38 -4.37
CA ASP A 112 3.91 13.70 -4.33
C ASP A 112 3.69 15.22 -4.19
N ALA A 113 4.54 15.93 -3.43
CA ALA A 113 4.51 17.38 -3.35
C ALA A 113 4.85 18.06 -4.68
N VAL A 114 5.86 17.57 -5.40
CA VAL A 114 6.23 18.08 -6.74
C VAL A 114 5.11 17.84 -7.75
N MET A 115 4.52 16.65 -7.75
CA MET A 115 3.40 16.32 -8.63
C MET A 115 2.18 17.20 -8.34
N GLN A 116 1.84 17.39 -7.06
CA GLN A 116 0.74 18.27 -6.68
C GLN A 116 1.00 19.70 -7.15
N HIS A 117 2.21 20.21 -6.94
CA HIS A 117 2.58 21.55 -7.38
C HIS A 117 2.51 21.70 -8.91
N TYR A 118 2.91 20.69 -9.67
CA TYR A 118 2.80 20.68 -11.13
C TYR A 118 1.33 20.73 -11.60
N ILE A 119 0.46 19.95 -10.96
CA ILE A 119 -0.99 19.93 -11.27
C ILE A 119 -1.62 21.30 -11.01
N GLU A 120 -1.22 21.96 -9.92
CA GLU A 120 -1.71 23.32 -9.58
C GLU A 120 -1.25 24.38 -10.60
N LEU A 121 -0.05 24.24 -11.18
CA LEU A 121 0.49 25.18 -12.17
C LEU A 121 -0.09 25.01 -13.57
N HIS A 122 -0.40 23.77 -13.97
CA HIS A 122 -0.86 23.44 -15.32
C HIS A 122 -2.22 22.74 -15.30
N PRO A 123 -3.29 23.41 -14.83
CA PRO A 123 -4.62 22.78 -14.74
C PRO A 123 -5.17 22.35 -16.11
N GLU A 124 -4.76 23.02 -17.18
CA GLU A 124 -5.11 22.72 -18.57
C GLU A 124 -4.66 21.33 -19.04
N ASP A 125 -3.53 20.81 -18.52
CA ASP A 125 -3.06 19.46 -18.83
C ASP A 125 -3.94 18.38 -18.17
N PHE A 126 -4.73 18.73 -17.14
CA PHE A 126 -5.46 17.79 -16.29
C PHE A 126 -6.99 17.94 -16.35
N ASP A 127 -7.50 18.83 -17.21
CA ASP A 127 -8.93 19.06 -17.49
C ASP A 127 -9.70 17.74 -17.71
N HIS A 128 -9.15 16.85 -18.55
CA HIS A 128 -9.75 15.58 -18.93
C HIS A 128 -9.99 14.58 -17.77
N PHE A 129 -9.44 14.82 -16.58
CA PHE A 129 -9.72 14.02 -15.39
C PHE A 129 -11.00 14.46 -14.65
N GLN A 130 -11.57 15.63 -14.99
CA GLN A 130 -12.75 16.19 -14.33
C GLN A 130 -14.06 15.84 -15.04
N ASP A 131 -14.01 15.28 -16.24
CA ASP A 131 -15.15 14.83 -17.06
C ASP A 131 -15.81 13.55 -16.48
N SER A 132 -16.37 13.65 -15.27
CA SER A 132 -17.10 12.56 -14.61
C SER A 132 -18.63 12.76 -14.61
N GLU A 133 -19.14 13.82 -15.25
CA GLU A 133 -20.57 14.02 -15.46
C GLU A 133 -21.10 13.16 -16.63
N TYR A 134 -21.35 11.87 -16.37
CA TYR A 134 -22.28 11.03 -17.14
C TYR A 134 -23.15 10.19 -16.21
#